data_AF-A0A1B7HR61-F1
#
_entry.id   AF-A0A1B7HR61-F1
#
_cell.length_a   1.000
_cell.length_b   1.000
_cell.length_c   1.000
_cell.angle_alpha   90.00
_cell.angle_beta   90.00
_cell.angle_gamma   90.00
#
_symmetry.space_group_name_H-M   'P 1'
#
loop_
_entity.id
_entity.type
_entity.pdbx_description
1 polymer ?
#
loop_
_entity_poly.entity_id
_entity_poly.type
_entity_poly.pdbx_seq_one_letter_code
_entity_poly.pdbx_strand_id
1 'polypeptide(L)'
;MNEFSIICRILGSLYYRQPQDPLLVPLLTMIREGKLAEHWPLEQDELLTRLQQSCDPQQLAADYNALFVGEECSVPPYRSVWEAGSNEGDVREFLKQRGMPLAETPADHFGTLLLAASWLEDQSQEDEFEAQVRLFDDYLMPWAGTFLGKVEAHSTTPFYRTLALISREAIQAMRDELEESDDE
;
A
#
# COMPACT_ATOMS: atom_id res chain seq x y z
N MET A 1 -4.18 -17.89 2.25
CA MET A 1 -3.91 -16.49 1.90
C MET A 1 -2.87 -16.54 0.82
N ASN A 2 -3.20 -16.06 -0.38
CA ASN A 2 -2.29 -16.02 -1.51
C ASN A 2 -1.14 -15.00 -1.25
N GLU A 3 -0.02 -15.18 -1.93
CA GLU A 3 1.16 -14.29 -1.90
C GLU A 3 0.76 -12.84 -2.22
N PHE A 4 -0.09 -12.65 -3.24
CA PHE A 4 -0.69 -11.36 -3.62
C PHE A 4 -1.38 -10.65 -2.44
N SER A 5 -2.26 -11.38 -1.72
CA SER A 5 -2.99 -10.86 -0.55
C SER A 5 -2.05 -10.50 0.60
N ILE A 6 -0.95 -11.25 0.80
CA ILE A 6 0.05 -10.98 1.84
C ILE A 6 0.79 -9.66 1.57
N ILE A 7 1.30 -9.47 0.35
CA ILE A 7 1.98 -8.23 -0.07
C ILE A 7 1.07 -7.03 0.18
N CYS A 8 -0.14 -7.08 -0.39
CA CYS A 8 -1.14 -6.02 -0.31
C CYS A 8 -1.50 -5.66 1.14
N ARG A 9 -1.66 -6.68 2.00
CA ARG A 9 -2.00 -6.48 3.42
C ARG A 9 -0.87 -5.85 4.21
N ILE A 10 0.38 -6.25 3.97
CA ILE A 10 1.56 -5.69 4.63
C ILE A 10 1.76 -4.23 4.21
N LEU A 11 1.84 -3.96 2.90
CA LEU A 11 2.07 -2.60 2.40
C LEU A 11 0.91 -1.69 2.76
N GLY A 12 -0.33 -2.13 2.52
CA GLY A 12 -1.52 -1.38 2.85
C GLY A 12 -1.57 -0.98 4.33
N SER A 13 -1.18 -1.89 5.24
CA SER A 13 -1.11 -1.60 6.67
C SER A 13 -0.04 -0.55 7.03
N LEU A 14 1.15 -0.64 6.41
CA LEU A 14 2.26 0.29 6.67
C LEU A 14 2.01 1.72 6.17
N TYR A 15 1.21 1.88 5.12
CA TYR A 15 0.79 3.20 4.63
C TYR A 15 -0.47 3.73 5.29
N TYR A 16 -1.40 2.86 5.71
CA TYR A 16 -2.69 3.28 6.25
C TYR A 16 -2.65 3.62 7.75
N ARG A 17 -1.85 2.87 8.52
CA ARG A 17 -1.82 3.01 9.98
C ARG A 17 -0.63 3.84 10.42
N GLN A 18 -0.88 4.72 11.39
CA GLN A 18 0.21 5.39 12.10
C GLN A 18 1.10 4.36 12.80
N PRO A 19 2.43 4.57 12.88
CA PRO A 19 3.34 3.60 13.52
C PRO A 19 3.08 3.36 15.02
N GLN A 20 2.28 4.21 15.67
CA GLN A 20 1.88 4.08 17.07
C GLN A 20 0.59 3.29 17.24
N ASP A 21 -0.12 2.95 16.15
CA ASP A 21 -1.33 2.13 16.20
C ASP A 21 -0.98 0.75 16.80
N PRO A 22 -1.60 0.33 17.91
CA PRO A 22 -1.36 -0.97 18.52
C PRO A 22 -1.54 -2.15 17.56
N LEU A 23 -2.39 -2.01 16.54
CA LEU A 23 -2.62 -3.03 15.52
C LEU A 23 -1.43 -3.21 14.57
N LEU A 24 -0.55 -2.21 14.45
CA LEU A 24 0.64 -2.28 13.59
C LEU A 24 1.87 -2.83 14.32
N VAL A 25 1.85 -2.85 15.66
CA VAL A 25 2.99 -3.31 16.50
C VAL A 25 3.49 -4.72 16.13
N PRO A 26 2.64 -5.73 15.87
CA PRO A 26 3.12 -7.05 15.47
C PRO A 26 3.91 -7.02 14.16
N LEU A 27 3.46 -6.23 13.17
CA LEU A 27 4.12 -6.10 11.88
C LEU A 27 5.47 -5.37 12.01
N LEU A 28 5.52 -4.26 12.75
CA LEU A 28 6.79 -3.55 13.01
C LEU A 28 7.77 -4.42 13.80
N THR A 29 7.28 -5.27 14.71
CA THR A 29 8.12 -6.24 15.43
C THR A 29 8.70 -7.29 14.47
N MET A 30 7.87 -7.85 13.60
CA MET A 30 8.30 -8.80 12.57
C MET A 30 9.38 -8.21 11.65
N ILE A 31 9.21 -6.95 11.22
CA ILE A 31 10.21 -6.23 10.42
C ILE A 31 11.53 -6.10 11.18
N ARG A 32 11.50 -5.64 12.44
CA ARG A 32 12.71 -5.45 13.27
C ARG A 32 13.45 -6.77 13.53
N GLU A 33 12.72 -7.86 13.69
CA GLU A 33 13.28 -9.19 13.88
C GLU A 33 13.80 -9.82 12.57
N GLY A 34 13.62 -9.15 11.41
CA GLY A 34 14.03 -9.67 10.10
C GLY A 34 13.13 -10.76 9.55
N LYS A 35 12.04 -11.09 10.24
CA LYS A 35 11.11 -12.17 9.89
C LYS A 35 10.20 -11.83 8.72
N LEU A 36 10.14 -10.56 8.31
CA LEU A 36 9.36 -10.17 7.14
C LEU A 36 9.84 -10.92 5.88
N ALA A 37 11.14 -11.11 5.71
CA ALA A 37 11.72 -11.78 4.54
C ALA A 37 11.29 -13.26 4.41
N GLU A 38 11.00 -13.93 5.53
CA GLU A 38 10.50 -15.31 5.51
C GLU A 38 9.08 -15.44 4.96
N HIS A 39 8.34 -14.33 4.89
CA HIS A 39 6.94 -14.26 4.47
C HIS A 39 6.75 -13.39 3.21
N TRP A 40 7.83 -12.83 2.67
CA TRP A 40 7.79 -11.94 1.53
C TRP A 40 8.05 -12.73 0.25
N PRO A 41 7.12 -12.77 -0.71
CA PRO A 41 7.21 -13.66 -1.87
C PRO A 41 8.12 -13.14 -3.00
N LEU A 42 8.50 -11.85 -2.97
CA LEU A 42 9.32 -11.23 -4.02
C LEU A 42 10.80 -11.20 -3.65
N GLU A 43 11.68 -11.31 -4.65
CA GLU A 43 13.14 -11.21 -4.48
C GLU A 43 13.57 -9.75 -4.18
N GLN A 44 13.50 -9.36 -2.90
CA GLN A 44 13.79 -7.99 -2.45
C GLN A 44 14.66 -7.96 -1.18
N ASP A 45 15.50 -8.98 -0.95
CA ASP A 45 16.26 -9.21 0.29
C ASP A 45 17.06 -8.00 0.77
N GLU A 46 17.74 -7.30 -0.15
CA GLU A 46 18.53 -6.11 0.19
C GLU A 46 17.65 -4.97 0.72
N LEU A 47 16.49 -4.75 0.09
CA LEU A 47 15.52 -3.74 0.52
C LEU A 47 14.87 -4.12 1.84
N LEU A 48 14.50 -5.39 2.03
CA LEU A 48 13.94 -5.91 3.27
C LEU A 48 14.93 -5.79 4.43
N THR A 49 16.21 -6.09 4.19
CA THR A 49 17.30 -5.90 5.17
C THR A 49 17.43 -4.42 5.55
N ARG A 50 17.38 -3.52 4.57
CA ARG A 50 17.43 -2.07 4.83
C ARG A 50 16.20 -1.58 5.59
N LEU A 51 15.01 -2.10 5.28
CA LEU A 51 13.77 -1.79 5.97
C LEU A 51 13.84 -2.23 7.44
N GLN A 52 14.31 -3.45 7.70
CA GLN A 52 14.59 -3.96 9.05
C GLN A 52 15.50 -3.01 9.83
N GLN A 53 16.64 -2.64 9.24
CA GLN A 53 17.66 -1.81 9.91
C GLN A 53 17.18 -0.38 10.19
N SER A 54 16.13 0.09 9.51
CA SER A 54 15.59 1.44 9.63
C SER A 54 14.29 1.54 10.42
N CYS A 55 13.80 0.44 10.99
CA CYS A 55 12.53 0.38 11.71
C CYS A 55 12.65 0.85 13.18
N ASP A 56 12.99 2.13 13.39
CA ASP A 56 13.00 2.81 14.70
C ASP A 56 11.63 3.45 15.00
N PRO A 57 10.86 2.98 16.00
CA PRO A 57 9.50 3.46 16.28
C PRO A 57 9.39 4.98 16.48
N GLN A 58 10.39 5.62 17.08
CA GLN A 58 10.34 7.03 17.40
C GLN A 58 10.60 7.89 16.16
N GLN A 59 11.50 7.46 15.29
CA GLN A 59 11.77 8.12 14.02
C GLN A 59 10.60 7.91 13.03
N LEU A 60 10.02 6.71 13.00
CA LEU A 60 8.86 6.40 12.16
C LEU A 60 7.68 7.30 12.46
N ALA A 61 7.40 7.56 13.73
CA ALA A 61 6.31 8.45 14.15
C ALA A 61 6.41 9.84 13.53
N ALA A 62 7.58 10.46 13.67
CA ALA A 62 7.82 11.82 13.19
C ALA A 62 7.76 11.87 11.65
N ASP A 63 8.39 10.91 10.98
CA ASP A 63 8.46 10.87 9.52
C ASP A 63 7.07 10.60 8.91
N TYR A 64 6.30 9.65 9.46
CA TYR A 64 4.93 9.37 9.01
C TYR A 64 4.04 10.61 9.13
N ASN A 65 4.11 11.32 10.26
CA ASN A 65 3.31 12.54 10.44
C ASN A 65 3.69 13.62 9.43
N ALA A 66 4.98 13.86 9.21
CA ALA A 66 5.45 14.84 8.24
C ALA A 66 5.06 14.48 6.79
N LEU A 67 5.06 13.19 6.46
CA LEU A 67 4.73 12.70 5.12
C LEU A 67 3.23 12.72 4.85
N PHE A 68 2.40 12.22 5.76
CA PHE A 68 1.02 11.81 5.43
C PHE A 68 -0.08 12.46 6.28
N VAL A 69 0.25 13.17 7.36
CA VAL A 69 -0.75 13.63 8.34
C VAL A 69 -0.93 15.14 8.32
N GLY A 70 -2.19 15.57 8.23
CA GLY A 70 -2.58 16.98 8.26
C GLY A 70 -2.53 17.65 6.88
N GLU A 71 -3.09 18.86 6.81
CA GLU A 71 -3.20 19.61 5.55
C GLU A 71 -1.84 20.04 4.97
N GLU A 72 -0.83 20.19 5.83
CA GLU A 72 0.54 20.56 5.44
C GLU A 72 1.46 19.35 5.22
N CYS A 73 0.91 18.13 5.16
CA CYS A 73 1.73 16.96 4.91
C CYS A 73 2.44 17.04 3.55
N SER A 74 3.66 16.52 3.50
CA SER A 74 4.50 16.66 2.29
C SER A 74 4.02 15.81 1.12
N VAL A 75 3.34 14.70 1.41
CA VAL A 75 2.92 13.70 0.43
C VAL A 75 1.52 13.19 0.78
N PRO A 76 0.45 13.94 0.46
CA PRO A 76 -0.92 13.52 0.76
C PRO A 76 -1.23 12.14 0.16
N PRO A 77 -1.71 11.16 0.94
CA PRO A 77 -1.83 9.78 0.48
C PRO A 77 -3.14 9.47 -0.25
N TYR A 78 -3.75 10.44 -0.95
CA TYR A 78 -5.07 10.29 -1.58
C TYR A 78 -5.00 10.50 -3.09
N ARG A 79 -5.58 9.58 -3.88
CA ARG A 79 -5.58 9.66 -5.36
C ARG A 79 -6.08 11.01 -5.88
N SER A 80 -7.15 11.53 -5.26
CA SER A 80 -7.77 12.82 -5.59
C SER A 80 -6.82 14.02 -5.58
N VAL A 81 -5.68 13.93 -4.88
CA VAL A 81 -4.64 14.97 -4.86
C VAL A 81 -3.72 14.89 -6.08
N TRP A 82 -3.47 13.69 -6.60
CA TRP A 82 -2.46 13.44 -7.63
C TRP A 82 -3.06 13.37 -9.03
N GLU A 83 -4.31 12.97 -9.14
CA GLU A 83 -4.98 12.74 -10.42
C GLU A 83 -6.10 13.77 -10.64
N ALA A 84 -5.84 14.73 -11.53
CA ALA A 84 -6.78 15.81 -11.81
C ALA A 84 -8.11 15.27 -12.37
N GLY A 85 -9.23 15.69 -11.77
CA GLY A 85 -10.56 15.27 -12.19
C GLY A 85 -11.00 13.91 -11.64
N SER A 86 -10.15 13.22 -10.85
CA SER A 86 -10.57 12.03 -10.11
C SER A 86 -11.51 12.38 -8.97
N ASN A 87 -12.39 11.44 -8.62
CA ASN A 87 -13.36 11.56 -7.55
C ASN A 87 -13.21 10.38 -6.58
N GLU A 88 -13.06 10.67 -5.29
CA GLU A 88 -13.03 9.64 -4.24
C GLU A 88 -14.31 8.81 -4.20
N GLY A 89 -15.45 9.41 -4.54
CA GLY A 89 -16.75 8.75 -4.55
C GLY A 89 -16.80 7.53 -5.47
N ASP A 90 -16.10 7.56 -6.60
CA ASP A 90 -16.05 6.45 -7.56
C ASP A 90 -15.36 5.23 -6.95
N VAL A 91 -14.25 5.46 -6.23
CA VAL A 91 -13.53 4.42 -5.49
C VAL A 91 -14.41 3.86 -4.38
N ARG A 92 -15.06 4.74 -3.60
CA ARG A 92 -15.93 4.33 -2.50
C ARG A 92 -17.11 3.48 -2.97
N GLU A 93 -17.76 3.88 -4.07
CA GLU A 93 -18.88 3.13 -4.63
C GLU A 93 -18.41 1.77 -5.14
N PHE A 94 -17.31 1.72 -5.89
CA PHE A 94 -16.70 0.48 -6.35
C PHE A 94 -16.43 -0.50 -5.19
N LEU A 95 -15.73 -0.04 -4.14
CA LEU A 95 -15.39 -0.90 -2.99
C LEU A 95 -16.63 -1.34 -2.18
N LYS A 96 -17.67 -0.50 -2.10
CA LYS A 96 -18.95 -0.88 -1.49
C LYS A 96 -19.67 -1.98 -2.27
N GLN A 97 -19.67 -1.91 -3.60
CA GLN A 97 -20.25 -2.96 -4.45
C GLN A 97 -19.52 -4.29 -4.26
N ARG A 98 -18.22 -4.25 -3.97
CA ARG A 98 -17.38 -5.41 -3.64
C ARG A 98 -17.51 -5.89 -2.19
N GLY A 99 -18.44 -5.30 -1.42
CA GLY A 99 -18.72 -5.70 -0.04
C GLY A 99 -17.65 -5.29 0.98
N MET A 100 -16.68 -4.46 0.61
CA MET A 100 -15.62 -4.05 1.53
C MET A 100 -16.18 -3.11 2.61
N PRO A 101 -15.94 -3.37 3.91
CA PRO A 101 -16.30 -2.44 4.97
C PRO A 101 -15.36 -1.23 4.93
N LEU A 102 -15.93 -0.05 4.66
CA LEU A 102 -15.18 1.20 4.56
C LEU A 102 -15.39 2.06 5.80
N ALA A 103 -14.32 2.76 6.21
CA ALA A 103 -14.41 3.82 7.21
C ALA A 103 -14.98 5.11 6.59
N GLU A 104 -15.28 6.08 7.46
CA GLU A 104 -15.69 7.43 7.06
C GLU A 104 -14.54 8.26 6.46
N THR A 105 -13.29 7.80 6.62
CA THR A 105 -12.13 8.42 5.95
C THR A 105 -12.18 8.17 4.44
N PRO A 106 -11.59 9.05 3.61
CA PRO A 106 -11.57 8.89 2.16
C PRO A 106 -11.09 7.50 1.72
N ALA A 107 -11.79 6.88 0.78
CA ALA A 107 -11.57 5.51 0.31
C ALA A 107 -10.44 5.41 -0.72
N ASP A 108 -10.08 6.53 -1.35
CA ASP A 108 -9.01 6.66 -2.35
C ASP A 108 -7.61 6.82 -1.74
N HIS A 109 -7.46 6.51 -0.45
CA HIS A 109 -6.19 6.49 0.24
C HIS A 109 -5.30 5.35 -0.27
N PHE A 110 -4.01 5.61 -0.52
CA PHE A 110 -3.05 4.65 -1.08
C PHE A 110 -3.04 3.31 -0.33
N GLY A 111 -2.90 3.36 1.00
CA GLY A 111 -2.96 2.16 1.84
C GLY A 111 -4.33 1.46 1.82
N THR A 112 -5.43 2.19 1.65
CA THR A 112 -6.78 1.59 1.55
C THR A 112 -6.94 0.83 0.25
N LEU A 113 -6.42 1.36 -0.87
CA LEU A 113 -6.45 0.68 -2.17
C LEU A 113 -5.65 -0.64 -2.13
N LEU A 114 -4.49 -0.66 -1.47
CA LEU A 114 -3.73 -1.90 -1.28
C LEU A 114 -4.48 -2.90 -0.37
N LEU A 115 -5.10 -2.43 0.71
CA LEU A 115 -5.94 -3.29 1.55
C LEU A 115 -7.17 -3.80 0.80
N ALA A 116 -7.71 -3.01 -0.13
CA ALA A 116 -8.81 -3.42 -0.99
C ALA A 116 -8.39 -4.52 -1.96
N ALA A 117 -7.19 -4.47 -2.53
CA ALA A 117 -6.66 -5.54 -3.37
C ALA A 117 -6.59 -6.87 -2.62
N SER A 118 -6.08 -6.84 -1.38
CA SER A 118 -6.10 -8.01 -0.48
C SER A 118 -7.52 -8.45 -0.08
N TRP A 119 -8.46 -7.52 0.05
CA TRP A 119 -9.87 -7.86 0.33
C TRP A 119 -10.50 -8.59 -0.85
N LEU A 120 -10.30 -8.08 -2.08
CA LEU A 120 -10.85 -8.68 -3.29
C LEU A 120 -10.40 -10.13 -3.41
N GLU A 121 -9.09 -10.37 -3.32
CA GLU A 121 -8.42 -11.69 -3.35
C GLU A 121 -8.95 -12.69 -2.31
N ASP A 122 -9.43 -12.20 -1.15
CA ASP A 122 -9.93 -13.06 -0.08
C ASP A 122 -11.44 -13.36 -0.22
N GLN A 123 -12.19 -12.61 -1.05
CA GLN A 123 -13.64 -12.81 -1.21
C GLN A 123 -14.01 -13.82 -2.31
N SER A 124 -13.13 -14.09 -3.28
CA SER A 124 -13.34 -15.11 -4.32
C SER A 124 -14.70 -15.03 -5.05
N GLN A 125 -15.10 -13.82 -5.45
CA GLN A 125 -16.33 -13.59 -6.23
C GLN A 125 -16.12 -13.97 -7.70
N GLU A 126 -17.20 -14.25 -8.44
CA GLU A 126 -17.12 -14.71 -9.84
C GLU A 126 -16.34 -13.77 -10.77
N ASP A 127 -16.36 -12.46 -10.50
CA ASP A 127 -15.66 -11.41 -11.26
C ASP A 127 -14.53 -10.74 -10.45
N GLU A 128 -13.93 -11.48 -9.51
CA GLU A 128 -12.82 -11.03 -8.66
C GLU A 128 -11.63 -10.52 -9.49
N PHE A 129 -11.23 -11.28 -10.50
CA PHE A 129 -10.10 -10.92 -11.35
C PHE A 129 -10.30 -9.57 -12.05
N GLU A 130 -11.45 -9.39 -12.71
CA GLU A 130 -11.82 -8.11 -13.35
C GLU A 130 -11.85 -6.96 -12.33
N ALA A 131 -12.28 -7.24 -11.09
CA ALA A 131 -12.25 -6.26 -10.01
C ALA A 131 -10.83 -5.85 -9.62
N GLN A 132 -9.90 -6.80 -9.54
CA GLN A 132 -8.51 -6.53 -9.22
C GLN A 132 -7.82 -5.75 -10.34
N VAL A 133 -8.00 -6.16 -11.60
CA VAL A 133 -7.50 -5.43 -12.77
C VAL A 133 -8.01 -3.99 -12.74
N ARG A 134 -9.32 -3.80 -12.54
CA ARG A 134 -9.91 -2.46 -12.44
C ARG A 134 -9.35 -1.66 -11.27
N LEU A 135 -9.17 -2.27 -10.10
CA LEU A 135 -8.60 -1.59 -8.93
C LEU A 135 -7.19 -1.09 -9.22
N PHE A 136 -6.36 -1.90 -9.87
CA PHE A 136 -5.01 -1.51 -10.22
C PHE A 136 -5.00 -0.44 -11.32
N ASP A 137 -5.67 -0.68 -12.44
CA ASP A 137 -5.60 0.19 -13.62
C ASP A 137 -6.28 1.53 -13.43
N ASP A 138 -7.48 1.55 -12.84
CA ASP A 138 -8.26 2.79 -12.74
C ASP A 138 -7.91 3.60 -11.49
N TYR A 139 -7.54 2.93 -10.40
CA TYR A 139 -7.48 3.55 -9.07
C TYR A 139 -6.10 3.58 -8.42
N LEU A 140 -5.12 2.75 -8.83
CA LEU A 140 -3.81 2.69 -8.18
C LEU A 140 -2.66 3.12 -9.11
N MET A 141 -2.46 2.38 -10.21
CA MET A 141 -1.34 2.55 -11.13
C MET A 141 -1.16 3.96 -11.70
N PRO A 142 -2.22 4.72 -12.06
CA PRO A 142 -2.07 6.02 -12.69
C PRO A 142 -1.28 7.05 -11.87
N TRP A 143 -1.25 6.90 -10.55
CA TRP A 143 -0.64 7.86 -9.63
C TRP A 143 0.36 7.25 -8.65
N ALA A 144 0.34 5.93 -8.44
CA ALA A 144 1.24 5.23 -7.51
C ALA A 144 2.71 5.58 -7.74
N GLY A 145 3.16 5.57 -9.00
CA GLY A 145 4.56 5.88 -9.33
C GLY A 145 5.00 7.28 -8.88
N THR A 146 4.14 8.29 -9.09
CA THR A 146 4.35 9.69 -8.69
C THR A 146 4.31 9.84 -7.18
N PHE A 147 3.29 9.26 -6.53
CA PHE A 147 3.15 9.26 -5.08
C PHE A 147 4.39 8.66 -4.40
N LEU A 148 4.81 7.45 -4.79
CA LEU A 148 5.97 6.78 -4.22
C LEU A 148 7.27 7.56 -4.46
N GLY A 149 7.42 8.18 -5.63
CA GLY A 149 8.57 9.05 -5.91
C GLY A 149 8.64 10.27 -4.99
N LYS A 150 7.48 10.80 -4.58
CA LYS A 150 7.40 11.88 -3.59
C LYS A 150 7.65 11.39 -2.17
N VAL A 151 7.16 10.21 -1.80
CA VAL A 151 7.53 9.57 -0.52
C VAL A 151 9.05 9.46 -0.42
N GLU A 152 9.72 8.95 -1.45
CA GLU A 152 11.18 8.81 -1.44
C GLU A 152 11.92 10.14 -1.27
N ALA A 153 11.46 11.18 -1.99
CA ALA A 153 12.09 12.50 -2.00
C ALA A 153 11.89 13.28 -0.69
N HIS A 154 10.74 13.11 -0.04
CA HIS A 154 10.37 13.86 1.16
C HIS A 154 10.59 13.09 2.47
N SER A 155 10.81 11.77 2.42
CA SER A 155 11.15 10.98 3.62
C SER A 155 12.44 11.50 4.25
N THR A 156 12.39 11.78 5.54
CA THR A 156 13.55 12.22 6.32
C THR A 156 14.30 11.03 6.91
N THR A 157 13.65 9.88 7.04
CA THR A 157 14.25 8.63 7.51
C THR A 157 14.43 7.61 6.37
N PRO A 158 15.32 6.61 6.53
CA PRO A 158 15.48 5.58 5.51
C PRO A 158 14.27 4.65 5.36
N PHE A 159 13.39 4.53 6.36
CA PHE A 159 12.33 3.52 6.35
C PHE A 159 11.30 3.76 5.25
N TYR A 160 10.63 4.92 5.24
CA TYR A 160 9.60 5.21 4.23
C TYR A 160 10.18 5.33 2.82
N ARG A 161 11.44 5.78 2.70
CA ARG A 161 12.18 5.75 1.44
C ARG A 161 12.39 4.32 0.93
N THR A 162 12.75 3.40 1.81
CA THR A 162 12.93 1.98 1.46
C THR A 162 11.59 1.30 1.17
N LEU A 163 10.57 1.60 1.98
CA LEU A 163 9.21 1.10 1.79
C LEU A 163 8.65 1.51 0.42
N ALA A 164 8.93 2.74 -0.03
CA ALA A 164 8.48 3.21 -1.33
C ALA A 164 9.13 2.45 -2.50
N LEU A 165 10.41 2.09 -2.38
CA LEU A 165 11.10 1.23 -3.36
C LEU A 165 10.47 -0.17 -3.39
N ILE A 166 10.31 -0.80 -2.21
CA ILE A 166 9.68 -2.12 -2.08
C ILE A 166 8.30 -2.12 -2.73
N SER A 167 7.50 -1.10 -2.42
CA SER A 167 6.12 -0.98 -2.89
C SER A 167 6.04 -0.78 -4.40
N ARG A 168 6.98 -0.04 -4.99
CA ARG A 168 7.00 0.18 -6.44
C ARG A 168 7.21 -1.12 -7.19
N GLU A 169 8.23 -1.88 -6.78
CA GLU A 169 8.54 -3.18 -7.37
C GLU A 169 7.40 -4.18 -7.13
N ALA A 170 6.82 -4.20 -5.93
CA ALA A 170 5.73 -5.11 -5.59
C ALA A 170 4.44 -4.81 -6.35
N ILE A 171 4.07 -3.53 -6.48
CA ILE A 171 2.87 -3.13 -7.24
C ILE A 171 3.04 -3.45 -8.72
N GLN A 172 4.24 -3.27 -9.28
CA GLN A 172 4.51 -3.64 -10.67
C GLN A 172 4.40 -5.15 -10.85
N ALA A 173 5.06 -5.95 -10.01
CA ALA A 173 4.99 -7.41 -10.08
C ALA A 173 3.55 -7.94 -9.99
N MET A 174 2.75 -7.38 -9.06
CA MET A 174 1.34 -7.72 -8.92
C MET A 174 0.52 -7.33 -10.16
N ARG A 175 0.84 -6.21 -10.82
CA ARG A 175 0.13 -5.81 -12.04
C ARG A 175 0.48 -6.71 -13.22
N ASP A 176 1.75 -7.08 -13.34
CA ASP A 176 2.26 -7.98 -14.38
C ASP A 176 1.62 -9.37 -14.23
N GLU A 177 1.53 -9.90 -13.00
CA GLU A 177 0.83 -11.18 -12.71
C GLU A 177 -0.65 -11.14 -13.13
N LEU A 178 -1.33 -10.01 -12.89
CA LEU A 178 -2.71 -9.81 -13.35
C LEU A 178 -2.82 -9.71 -14.88
N GLU A 179 -1.81 -9.21 -15.59
CA GLU A 179 -1.81 -9.17 -17.05
C GLU A 179 -1.57 -10.56 -17.64
N GLU A 180 -0.61 -11.31 -17.10
CA GLU A 180 -0.33 -12.69 -17.54
C GLU A 180 -1.53 -13.62 -17.34
N SER A 181 -2.30 -13.43 -16.27
CA SER A 181 -3.50 -14.21 -15.99
C SER A 181 -4.70 -13.88 -16.91
N ASP A 182 -4.72 -12.71 -17.57
CA ASP A 182 -5.75 -12.34 -18.56
C ASP A 182 -5.52 -13.04 -19.91
N ASP A 183 -4.25 -13.36 -20.20
CA ASP A 183 -3.80 -13.98 -21.46
C ASP A 183 -3.92 -15.52 -21.47
N GLU A 184 -4.27 -16.16 -20.34
CA GLU A 184 -4.46 -17.62 -20.18
C GLU A 184 -5.91 -18.10 -20.35
#